data_AF-A0A316MBG7-F1
#
_entry.id   AF-A0A316MBG7-F1
#
_cell.length_a   1.000
_cell.length_b   1.000
_cell.length_c   1.000
_cell.angle_alpha   90.00
_cell.angle_beta   90.00
_cell.angle_gamma   90.00
#
_symmetry.space_group_name_H-M   'P 1'
#
loop_
_entity.id
_entity.type
_entity.pdbx_description
1 polymer ?
#
loop_
_entity_poly.entity_id
_entity_poly.type
_entity_poly.pdbx_seq_one_letter_code
_entity_poly.pdbx_strand_id
1 'polypeptide(L)'
;MNLVRKDIVVKSIAVFLLIVLTAALETSMLSRLRLLGTTPELLLFIVAAVAVYEGPTAGVFCGFFAGILLDGLGAKSLWWYTVASVSAAVLIGVYSPLLFRRRVFTAMLWGALFWFLSEFIRFFAVFYLFSESNLTPVFTVIV
;
A
#
# COMPACT_ATOMS: atom_id res chain seq x y z
N MET A 1 12.51 29.62 14.70
CA MET A 1 12.91 28.64 13.65
C MET A 1 13.07 27.19 14.15
N ASN A 2 13.25 26.93 15.46
CA ASN A 2 13.41 25.56 15.99
C ASN A 2 12.11 24.75 16.21
N LEU A 3 10.95 25.40 16.33
CA LEU A 3 9.68 24.71 16.62
C LEU A 3 9.15 23.94 15.39
N VAL A 4 9.14 24.60 14.21
CA VAL A 4 8.66 23.98 12.94
C VAL A 4 9.45 22.72 12.58
N ARG A 5 10.76 22.69 12.85
CA ARG A 5 11.61 21.51 12.58
C ARG A 5 11.29 20.35 13.52
N LYS A 6 10.92 20.63 14.77
CA LYS A 6 10.52 19.59 15.73
C LYS A 6 9.19 18.96 15.32
N ASP A 7 8.21 19.75 14.89
CA ASP A 7 6.90 19.24 14.50
C ASP A 7 6.96 18.29 13.30
N ILE A 8 7.80 18.60 12.31
CA ILE A 8 8.03 17.72 11.15
C ILE A 8 8.68 16.41 11.59
N VAL A 9 9.70 16.47 12.45
CA VAL A 9 10.39 15.27 12.94
C VAL A 9 9.44 14.36 13.73
N VAL A 10 8.61 14.93 14.62
CA VAL A 10 7.63 14.16 15.40
C VAL A 10 6.61 13.50 14.47
N LYS A 11 6.12 14.20 13.44
CA LYS A 11 5.19 13.63 12.46
C LYS A 11 5.82 12.49 11.67
N SER A 12 7.03 12.67 11.16
CA SER A 12 7.72 11.61 10.41
C SER A 12 7.97 10.36 11.26
N ILE A 13 8.37 10.54 12.53
CA ILE A 13 8.54 9.42 13.47
C ILE A 13 7.20 8.73 13.73
N ALA A 14 6.13 9.48 13.93
CA ALA A 14 4.79 8.92 14.15
C ALA A 14 4.31 8.12 12.94
N VAL A 15 4.47 8.63 11.72
CA VAL A 15 4.12 7.92 10.48
C VAL A 15 4.96 6.66 10.32
N PHE A 16 6.25 6.73 10.59
CA PHE A 16 7.14 5.57 10.51
C PHE A 16 6.73 4.47 11.50
N LEU A 17 6.46 4.83 12.77
CA LEU A 17 5.94 3.90 13.77
C LEU A 17 4.60 3.29 13.34
N LEU A 18 3.72 4.10 12.77
CA LEU A 18 2.42 3.65 12.28
C LEU A 18 2.58 2.62 11.14
N ILE A 19 3.46 2.88 10.17
CA ILE A 19 3.81 1.94 9.10
C ILE A 19 4.29 0.60 9.69
N VAL A 20 5.23 0.63 10.63
CA VAL A 20 5.79 -0.60 11.22
C VAL A 20 4.73 -1.39 11.99
N LEU A 21 3.92 -0.72 12.81
CA LEU A 21 2.85 -1.36 13.57
C LEU A 21 1.79 -1.97 12.66
N THR A 22 1.39 -1.25 11.61
CA THR A 22 0.41 -1.75 10.64
C THR A 22 0.98 -2.90 9.81
N ALA A 23 2.25 -2.85 9.40
CA ALA A 23 2.92 -3.97 8.73
C ALA A 23 2.94 -5.24 9.59
N ALA A 24 3.27 -5.09 10.88
CA ALA A 24 3.27 -6.21 11.83
C ALA A 24 1.86 -6.77 12.04
N LEU A 25 0.85 -5.91 12.12
CA LEU A 25 -0.54 -6.32 12.27
C LEU A 25 -1.06 -7.03 11.02
N GLU A 26 -0.72 -6.50 9.83
CA GLU A 26 -1.08 -7.04 8.52
C GLU A 26 -0.49 -8.45 8.33
N THR A 27 0.79 -8.62 8.64
CA THR A 27 1.51 -9.89 8.49
C THR A 27 1.13 -10.93 9.57
N SER A 28 0.77 -10.50 10.78
CA SER A 28 0.46 -11.41 11.90
C SER A 28 -1.02 -11.82 12.00
N MET A 29 -1.91 -10.84 12.11
CA MET A 29 -3.34 -11.06 12.38
C MET A 29 -4.14 -11.13 11.08
N LEU A 30 -3.83 -10.22 10.16
CA LEU A 30 -4.60 -10.01 8.93
C LEU A 30 -4.27 -11.04 7.84
N SER A 31 -3.09 -11.65 7.89
CA SER A 31 -2.74 -12.81 7.06
C SER A 31 -3.67 -14.00 7.29
N ARG A 32 -4.34 -14.08 8.46
CA ARG A 32 -5.37 -15.08 8.77
C ARG A 32 -6.76 -14.69 8.25
N LEU A 33 -7.02 -13.39 8.07
CA LEU A 33 -8.26 -12.84 7.52
C LEU A 33 -8.14 -12.74 5.99
N ARG A 34 -8.28 -13.88 5.31
CA ARG A 34 -8.37 -13.92 3.84
C ARG A 34 -9.79 -13.54 3.42
N LEU A 35 -9.98 -12.31 2.97
CA LEU A 35 -11.22 -11.88 2.32
C LEU A 35 -11.13 -12.25 0.84
N LEU A 36 -12.00 -13.16 0.37
CA LEU A 36 -12.01 -13.61 -1.04
C LEU A 36 -10.65 -14.12 -1.57
N GLY A 37 -9.82 -14.70 -0.70
CA GLY A 37 -8.49 -15.20 -1.06
C GLY A 37 -7.38 -14.15 -1.10
N THR A 38 -7.69 -12.86 -0.87
CA THR A 38 -6.70 -11.77 -0.76
C THR A 38 -6.60 -11.26 0.68
N THR A 39 -5.44 -10.77 1.06
CA THR A 39 -5.21 -10.13 2.37
C THR A 39 -5.46 -8.63 2.24
N PRO A 40 -6.27 -8.01 3.11
CA PRO A 40 -6.51 -6.58 3.05
C PRO A 40 -5.22 -5.79 3.34
N GLU A 41 -4.81 -4.93 2.41
CA GLU A 41 -3.60 -4.12 2.55
C GLU A 41 -3.89 -2.81 3.29
N LEU A 42 -3.67 -2.79 4.60
CA LEU A 42 -3.92 -1.60 5.43
C LEU A 42 -2.87 -0.51 5.16
N LEU A 43 -1.65 -0.91 4.81
CA LEU A 43 -0.58 0.04 4.52
C LEU A 43 -0.88 0.96 3.33
N LEU A 44 -1.60 0.46 2.33
CA LEU A 44 -1.97 1.28 1.18
C LEU A 44 -2.92 2.42 1.56
N PHE A 45 -3.79 2.21 2.57
CA PHE A 45 -4.65 3.28 3.10
C PHE A 45 -3.86 4.35 3.84
N ILE A 46 -2.79 3.98 4.55
CA ILE A 46 -1.90 4.95 5.21
C ILE A 46 -1.17 5.78 4.15
N VAL A 47 -0.63 5.14 3.12
CA VAL A 47 0.04 5.81 2.01
C VAL A 47 -0.92 6.76 1.28
N ALA A 48 -2.15 6.34 1.03
CA ALA A 48 -3.19 7.18 0.47
C ALA A 48 -3.49 8.41 1.34
N ALA A 49 -3.58 8.23 2.67
CA ALA A 49 -3.78 9.34 3.59
C ALA A 49 -2.62 10.34 3.56
N VAL A 50 -1.37 9.86 3.62
CA VAL A 50 -0.19 10.74 3.54
C VAL A 50 -0.14 11.48 2.20
N ALA A 51 -0.45 10.80 1.08
CA ALA A 51 -0.50 11.43 -0.24
C ALA A 51 -1.58 12.52 -0.35
N VAL A 52 -2.76 12.33 0.28
CA VAL A 52 -3.85 13.33 0.30
C VAL A 52 -3.53 14.53 1.21
N TYR A 53 -2.92 14.30 2.37
CA TYR A 53 -2.73 15.34 3.38
C TYR A 53 -1.40 16.10 3.27
N GLU A 54 -0.32 15.40 2.92
CA GLU A 54 1.03 15.98 2.83
C GLU A 54 1.47 16.19 1.38
N GLY A 55 0.84 15.51 0.42
CA GLY A 55 1.08 15.66 -1.00
C GLY A 55 1.90 14.53 -1.62
N PRO A 56 2.18 14.61 -2.94
CA PRO A 56 2.77 13.51 -3.71
C PRO A 56 4.17 13.12 -3.25
N THR A 57 5.03 14.07 -2.90
CA THR A 57 6.41 13.78 -2.48
C THR A 57 6.46 12.98 -1.18
N ALA A 58 5.76 13.44 -0.13
CA ALA A 58 5.67 12.74 1.15
C ALA A 58 4.99 11.37 0.99
N GLY A 59 3.93 11.30 0.18
CA GLY A 59 3.23 10.05 -0.15
C GLY A 59 4.16 9.03 -0.81
N VAL A 60 4.99 9.44 -1.78
CA VAL A 60 5.92 8.53 -2.47
C VAL A 60 6.98 7.97 -1.53
N PHE A 61 7.58 8.81 -0.68
CA PHE A 61 8.53 8.31 0.33
C PHE A 61 7.85 7.33 1.29
N CYS A 62 6.65 7.67 1.79
CA CYS A 62 5.87 6.79 2.64
C CYS A 62 5.55 5.45 1.94
N GLY A 63 5.09 5.49 0.68
CA GLY A 63 4.76 4.32 -0.12
C GLY A 63 5.96 3.43 -0.38
N PHE A 64 7.11 4.02 -0.72
CA PHE A 64 8.34 3.29 -0.98
C PHE A 64 8.80 2.50 0.24
N PHE A 65 8.89 3.15 1.42
CA PHE A 65 9.31 2.45 2.64
C PHE A 65 8.28 1.43 3.12
N ALA A 66 6.98 1.76 3.05
CA ALA A 66 5.90 0.83 3.40
C ALA A 66 5.90 -0.41 2.49
N GLY A 67 6.08 -0.21 1.19
CA GLY A 67 6.09 -1.28 0.21
C GLY A 67 7.31 -2.19 0.34
N ILE A 68 8.51 -1.64 0.53
CA ILE A 68 9.72 -2.45 0.76
C ILE A 68 9.58 -3.27 2.04
N LEU A 69 9.00 -2.68 3.08
CA LEU A 69 8.76 -3.39 4.34
C LEU A 69 7.81 -4.58 4.13
N LEU A 70 6.73 -4.40 3.37
CA LEU A 70 5.80 -5.49 3.04
C LEU A 70 6.41 -6.54 2.11
N ASP A 71 7.14 -6.14 1.08
CA ASP A 71 7.82 -7.06 0.17
C ASP A 71 8.85 -7.90 0.95
N GLY A 72 9.57 -7.30 1.90
CA GLY A 72 10.55 -7.98 2.74
C GLY A 72 9.94 -8.92 3.79
N LEU A 73 8.80 -8.55 4.39
CA LEU A 73 8.12 -9.37 5.40
C LEU A 73 7.20 -10.44 4.80
N GLY A 74 6.68 -10.21 3.60
CA GLY A 74 5.57 -10.96 3.02
C GLY A 74 5.95 -12.12 2.11
N ALA A 75 7.19 -12.22 1.63
CA ALA A 75 7.80 -13.31 0.84
C ALA A 75 6.95 -13.97 -0.29
N LYS A 76 5.84 -13.36 -0.73
CA LYS A 76 4.88 -13.93 -1.70
C LYS A 76 5.00 -13.37 -3.12
N SER A 77 5.61 -12.19 -3.29
CA SER A 77 5.86 -11.58 -4.59
C SER A 77 7.01 -10.58 -4.46
N LEU A 78 8.01 -10.67 -5.34
CA LEU A 78 9.17 -9.79 -5.29
C LEU A 78 8.76 -8.44 -5.90
N TRP A 79 8.75 -7.36 -5.09
CA TRP A 79 8.54 -5.96 -5.48
C TRP A 79 7.11 -5.50 -5.81
N TRP A 80 6.11 -6.37 -5.65
CA TRP A 80 4.74 -6.02 -6.01
C TRP A 80 4.19 -4.88 -5.14
N TYR A 81 4.36 -4.99 -3.82
CA TYR A 81 3.78 -4.03 -2.89
C TYR A 81 4.48 -2.67 -3.01
N THR A 82 5.79 -2.63 -3.26
CA THR A 82 6.54 -1.38 -3.52
C THR A 82 6.07 -0.65 -4.76
N VAL A 83 5.87 -1.36 -5.87
CA VAL A 83 5.43 -0.72 -7.13
C VAL A 83 4.00 -0.23 -7.00
N ALA A 84 3.11 -1.03 -6.40
CA ALA A 84 1.72 -0.67 -6.18
C ALA A 84 1.58 0.56 -5.26
N SER A 85 2.29 0.58 -4.13
CA SER A 85 2.20 1.68 -3.17
C SER A 85 2.78 2.99 -3.70
N VAL A 86 3.91 2.96 -4.42
CA VAL A 86 4.53 4.15 -5.01
C VAL A 86 3.68 4.71 -6.14
N SER A 87 3.17 3.86 -7.04
CA SER A 87 2.31 4.30 -8.15
C SER A 87 1.00 4.89 -7.62
N ALA A 88 0.38 4.25 -6.62
CA ALA A 88 -0.79 4.79 -5.93
C ALA A 88 -0.48 6.15 -5.30
N ALA A 89 0.64 6.29 -4.59
CA ALA A 89 1.02 7.54 -3.95
C ALA A 89 1.19 8.70 -4.94
N VAL A 90 1.81 8.46 -6.10
CA VAL A 90 1.96 9.47 -7.16
C VAL A 90 0.59 9.89 -7.67
N LEU A 91 -0.25 8.93 -8.06
CA LEU A 91 -1.56 9.22 -8.65
C LEU A 91 -2.47 9.93 -7.64
N ILE A 92 -2.57 9.43 -6.42
CA ILE A 92 -3.36 10.06 -5.36
C ILE A 92 -2.83 11.46 -5.05
N GLY A 93 -1.51 11.63 -4.95
CA GLY A 93 -0.92 12.93 -4.63
C GLY A 93 -1.13 13.99 -5.72
N VAL A 94 -1.15 13.59 -6.99
CA VAL A 94 -1.40 14.49 -8.13
C VAL A 94 -2.89 14.80 -8.30
N TYR A 95 -3.76 13.80 -8.20
CA TYR A 95 -5.20 13.96 -8.48
C TYR A 95 -6.03 14.39 -7.27
N SER A 96 -5.62 14.07 -6.04
CA SER A 96 -6.36 14.45 -4.83
C SER A 96 -6.59 15.96 -4.67
N PRO A 97 -5.63 16.87 -4.93
CA PRO A 97 -5.91 18.31 -4.83
C PRO A 97 -6.93 18.81 -5.86
N LEU A 98 -7.13 18.07 -6.97
CA LEU A 98 -8.03 18.45 -8.07
C LEU A 98 -9.47 17.99 -7.86
N LEU A 99 -9.69 16.84 -7.22
CA LEU A 99 -11.02 16.23 -7.11
C LEU A 99 -11.70 16.45 -5.75
N PHE A 100 -11.00 16.36 -4.62
CA PHE A 100 -11.61 16.45 -3.29
C PHE A 100 -10.64 17.01 -2.22
N ARG A 101 -10.98 18.17 -1.64
CA ARG A 101 -10.20 18.79 -0.56
C ARG A 101 -10.09 17.89 0.69
N ARG A 102 -8.88 17.41 1.01
CA ARG A 102 -8.37 16.99 2.34
C ARG A 102 -9.38 16.41 3.34
N ARG A 103 -10.27 15.51 2.89
CA ARG A 103 -11.23 14.81 3.76
C ARG A 103 -10.78 13.37 3.98
N VAL A 104 -11.02 12.84 5.18
CA VAL A 104 -10.67 11.46 5.54
C VAL A 104 -11.36 10.47 4.59
N PHE A 105 -12.62 10.74 4.25
CA PHE A 105 -13.38 9.94 3.29
C PHE A 105 -12.70 9.82 1.91
N THR A 106 -12.05 10.89 1.45
CA THR A 106 -11.31 10.90 0.19
C THR A 106 -10.10 9.96 0.24
N ALA A 107 -9.34 9.98 1.34
CA ALA A 107 -8.22 9.07 1.53
C ALA A 107 -8.67 7.61 1.58
N MET A 108 -9.80 7.33 2.24
CA MET A 108 -10.36 5.97 2.30
C MET A 108 -10.81 5.47 0.93
N LEU A 109 -11.50 6.30 0.14
CA LEU A 109 -11.93 5.94 -1.22
C LEU A 109 -10.75 5.68 -2.14
N TRP A 110 -9.71 6.53 -2.08
CA TRP A 110 -8.50 6.31 -2.86
C TRP A 110 -7.75 5.05 -2.45
N GLY A 111 -7.61 4.81 -1.14
CA GLY A 111 -7.00 3.59 -0.63
C GLY A 111 -7.75 2.33 -1.09
N ALA A 112 -9.08 2.33 -1.00
CA ALA A 112 -9.90 1.21 -1.44
C ALA A 112 -9.84 0.98 -2.95
N LEU A 113 -9.88 2.06 -3.75
CA LEU A 113 -9.78 1.99 -5.21
C LEU A 113 -8.44 1.40 -5.65
N PHE A 114 -7.34 1.91 -5.09
CA PHE A 114 -6.01 1.44 -5.45
C PHE A 114 -5.73 0.03 -4.94
N TRP A 115 -6.26 -0.33 -3.77
CA TRP A 115 -6.16 -1.70 -3.26
C TRP A 115 -6.85 -2.67 -4.22
N PHE A 116 -8.10 -2.39 -4.58
CA PHE A 116 -8.84 -3.20 -5.55
C PHE A 116 -8.13 -3.27 -6.90
N LEU A 117 -7.64 -2.14 -7.42
CA LEU A 117 -6.94 -2.08 -8.69
C LEU A 117 -5.64 -2.90 -8.66
N SER A 118 -4.88 -2.83 -7.58
CA SER A 118 -3.64 -3.60 -7.42
C SER A 118 -3.93 -5.11 -7.39
N GLU A 119 -4.88 -5.56 -6.59
CA GLU A 119 -5.24 -7.00 -6.55
C GLU A 119 -5.85 -7.48 -7.87
N PHE A 120 -6.61 -6.63 -8.57
CA PHE A 120 -7.11 -6.93 -9.90
C PHE A 120 -5.97 -7.13 -10.90
N ILE A 121 -5.00 -6.21 -10.96
CA ILE A 121 -3.84 -6.34 -11.87
C ILE A 121 -3.03 -7.58 -11.50
N ARG A 122 -2.83 -7.87 -10.21
CA ARG A 122 -2.15 -9.06 -9.73
C ARG A 122 -2.84 -10.34 -10.19
N PHE A 123 -4.16 -10.41 -10.09
CA PHE A 123 -4.95 -11.54 -10.56
C PHE A 123 -4.75 -11.79 -12.06
N PHE A 124 -4.82 -10.73 -12.88
CA PHE A 124 -4.60 -10.83 -14.34
C PHE A 124 -3.16 -11.19 -14.69
N ALA A 125 -2.18 -10.58 -14.04
CA ALA A 125 -0.77 -10.87 -14.28
C ALA A 125 -0.48 -12.36 -14.00
N VAL A 126 -1.03 -12.89 -12.91
CA VAL A 126 -0.91 -14.30 -12.55
C VAL A 126 -1.64 -15.20 -13.57
N PHE A 127 -2.89 -14.87 -13.94
CA PHE A 127 -3.66 -15.63 -14.92
C PHE A 127 -2.99 -15.68 -16.30
N TYR A 128 -2.47 -14.55 -16.78
CA TYR A 128 -1.77 -14.45 -18.07
C TYR A 128 -0.47 -15.26 -18.07
N LEU A 129 0.33 -15.13 -17.00
CA LEU A 129 1.60 -15.85 -16.87
C LEU A 129 1.37 -17.37 -16.73
N PHE A 130 0.25 -17.79 -16.13
CA PHE A 130 -0.17 -19.20 -16.13
C PHE A 130 -0.68 -19.70 -17.49
N SER A 131 -1.31 -18.85 -18.29
CA SER A 131 -1.76 -19.21 -19.65
C SER A 131 -0.59 -19.55 -20.58
N GLU A 132 0.58 -18.93 -20.38
CA GLU A 132 1.78 -19.16 -21.19
C GLU A 132 2.62 -20.35 -20.70
N SER A 133 2.56 -20.69 -19.41
CA SER A 133 3.54 -21.61 -18.80
C SER A 133 3.15 -23.09 -18.78
N ASN A 134 1.91 -23.46 -19.13
CA ASN A 134 1.42 -24.87 -19.10
C ASN A 134 1.65 -25.61 -17.76
N LEU A 135 1.97 -24.87 -16.69
CA LEU A 135 2.16 -25.40 -15.35
C LEU A 135 0.79 -25.42 -14.67
N THR A 136 0.34 -26.62 -14.30
CA THR A 136 -0.88 -26.83 -13.52
C THR A 136 -0.84 -26.01 -12.21
N PRO A 137 -2.01 -25.66 -11.65
CA PRO A 137 -2.12 -24.74 -10.52
C PRO A 137 -1.68 -25.44 -9.22
N VAL A 138 -0.38 -25.70 -9.06
CA VAL A 138 0.20 -26.31 -7.86
C VAL A 138 0.45 -25.23 -6.79
N PHE A 139 0.54 -23.96 -7.17
CA PHE A 139 0.78 -22.85 -6.24
C PHE A 139 -0.48 -22.18 -5.68
N THR A 140 -1.69 -22.61 -6.04
CA THR A 140 -2.92 -22.15 -5.37
C THR A 140 -3.23 -22.88 -4.06
N VAL A 141 -2.44 -23.89 -3.64
CA VAL A 141 -2.71 -24.68 -2.43
C VAL A 141 -1.65 -24.53 -1.32
N ILE A 142 -0.54 -23.83 -1.51
CA ILE A 142 0.45 -23.69 -0.44
C ILE A 142 0.16 -22.45 0.42
N VAL A 143 -0.75 -22.68 1.38
CA VAL A 143 -0.85 -22.16 2.76
C VAL A 143 -1.04 -20.65 2.99
#